data_AF-T1CVP0-F1
#
_entry.id   AF-T1CVP0-F1
#
_cell.length_a   1.000
_cell.length_b   1.000
_cell.length_c   1.000
_cell.angle_alpha   90.00
_cell.angle_beta   90.00
_cell.angle_gamma   90.00
#
_symmetry.space_group_name_H-M   'P 1'
#
loop_
_entity.id
_entity.type
_entity.pdbx_description
1 polymer ?
#
loop_
_entity_poly.entity_id
_entity_poly.type
_entity_poly.pdbx_seq_one_letter_code
_entity_poly.pdbx_strand_id
1 'polypeptide(L)'
;WNWVNHVYLSPYLDASYLTSHYGSAQESGAGPLDIHYGGLSQQLTRWSVGVRLGMVVEEAHSTLSPWLQVGEIGYSGDRNPIEMQSIGGQSFAVAGSALPGSALGASAGLDWQGHGPWRFKLAWFGSFASNYHDNGGTALLQYVW
;
A
#
# COMPACT_ATOMS: atom_id res chain seq x y z
N TRP A 1 -17.46 -24.70 28.38
CA TRP A 1 -16.47 -23.94 27.62
C TRP A 1 -17.16 -22.68 27.13
N ASN A 2 -17.01 -21.57 27.83
CA ASN A 2 -17.54 -20.28 27.40
C ASN A 2 -16.48 -19.64 26.51
N TRP A 3 -16.73 -19.65 25.21
CA TRP A 3 -15.97 -18.85 24.26
C TRP A 3 -16.46 -17.40 24.44
N VAL A 4 -15.64 -16.58 25.08
CA VAL A 4 -15.93 -15.15 25.17
C VAL A 4 -15.55 -14.55 23.83
N ASN A 5 -16.56 -14.35 22.99
CA ASN A 5 -16.40 -13.71 21.68
C ASN A 5 -16.83 -12.26 21.81
N HIS A 6 -15.93 -11.35 21.46
CA HIS A 6 -16.24 -9.93 21.42
C HIS A 6 -16.08 -9.40 20.02
N VAL A 7 -17.12 -8.72 19.52
CA VAL A 7 -17.08 -7.98 18.25
C VAL A 7 -16.66 -6.55 18.55
N TYR A 8 -15.80 -5.98 17.72
CA TYR A 8 -15.38 -4.59 17.82
C TYR A 8 -15.56 -3.87 16.48
N LEU A 9 -15.85 -2.57 16.59
CA LEU A 9 -15.83 -1.63 15.48
C LEU A 9 -14.86 -0.51 15.86
N SER A 10 -13.79 -0.34 15.09
CA SER A 10 -12.78 0.68 15.33
C SER A 10 -12.70 1.62 14.13
N PRO A 11 -12.90 2.94 14.30
CA PRO A 11 -12.46 3.89 13.29
C PRO A 11 -10.93 3.86 13.19
N TYR A 12 -10.41 4.19 12.03
CA TYR A 12 -8.97 4.34 11.84
C TYR A 12 -8.66 5.55 10.94
N LEU A 13 -7.45 6.07 11.10
CA LEU A 13 -6.84 7.09 10.27
C LEU A 13 -5.35 6.73 10.13
N ASP A 14 -4.84 6.71 8.91
CA ASP A 14 -3.41 6.63 8.63
C ASP A 14 -2.98 7.69 7.62
N ALA A 15 -1.73 8.13 7.73
CA ALA A 15 -1.10 9.02 6.77
C ALA A 15 0.38 8.65 6.64
N SER A 16 0.87 8.63 5.41
CA SER A 16 2.27 8.41 5.08
C SER A 16 2.74 9.41 4.03
N TYR A 17 4.01 9.78 4.12
CA TYR A 17 4.67 10.66 3.18
C TYR A 17 5.92 9.95 2.66
N LEU A 18 6.04 9.89 1.33
CA LEU A 18 7.15 9.26 0.62
C LEU A 18 7.83 10.30 -0.25
N THR A 19 9.15 10.40 -0.12
CA THR A 19 10.00 11.08 -1.10
C THR A 19 10.86 10.03 -1.79
N SER A 20 10.79 9.96 -3.11
CA SER A 20 11.58 9.05 -3.93
C SER A 20 12.43 9.83 -4.93
N HIS A 21 13.63 9.32 -5.18
CA HIS A 21 14.58 9.86 -6.16
C HIS A 21 15.05 8.73 -7.05
N TYR A 22 14.82 8.87 -8.35
CA TYR A 22 15.30 8.00 -9.40
C TYR A 22 16.41 8.71 -10.17
N GLY A 23 17.58 8.07 -10.29
CA GLY A 23 18.68 8.60 -11.09
C GLY A 23 18.36 8.58 -12.58
N SER A 24 19.20 9.25 -13.37
CA SER A 24 19.11 9.17 -14.82
C SER A 24 19.56 7.80 -15.34
N ALA A 25 18.96 7.35 -16.45
CA ALA A 25 19.33 6.12 -17.14
C ALA A 25 19.44 6.38 -18.65
N GLN A 26 20.11 5.47 -19.36
CA GLN A 26 20.19 5.51 -20.82
C GLN A 26 20.00 4.09 -21.36
N GLU A 27 19.16 3.95 -22.38
CA GLU A 27 19.08 2.69 -23.14
C GLU A 27 20.37 2.45 -23.92
N SER A 28 20.61 1.21 -24.34
CA SER A 28 21.80 0.89 -25.14
C SER A 28 21.46 -0.13 -26.22
N GLY A 29 22.03 0.06 -27.41
CA GLY A 29 21.97 -0.91 -28.51
C GLY A 29 21.21 -0.42 -29.74
N ALA A 30 20.55 0.73 -29.67
CA ALA A 30 19.87 1.38 -30.79
C ALA A 30 20.61 2.64 -31.30
N GLY A 31 21.72 3.03 -30.66
CA GLY A 31 22.62 4.09 -31.10
C GLY A 31 21.94 5.47 -31.06
N PRO A 32 21.72 6.16 -32.19
CA PRO A 32 21.06 7.47 -32.19
C PRO A 32 19.60 7.44 -31.71
N LEU A 33 19.00 6.25 -31.58
CA LEU A 33 17.66 6.04 -31.05
C LEU A 33 17.67 5.63 -29.57
N ASP A 34 18.83 5.56 -28.92
CA ASP A 34 18.91 5.31 -27.48
C ASP A 34 18.18 6.44 -26.74
N ILE A 35 17.20 6.07 -25.89
CA ILE A 35 16.48 7.03 -25.07
C ILE A 35 17.30 7.31 -23.81
N HIS A 36 17.50 8.59 -23.51
CA HIS A 36 18.01 9.04 -22.22
C HIS A 36 16.83 9.44 -21.33
N TYR A 37 16.78 8.81 -20.16
CA TYR A 37 15.84 9.05 -19.09
C TYR A 37 16.47 10.01 -18.08
N GLY A 38 15.88 11.20 -17.93
CA GLY A 38 16.29 12.17 -16.92
C GLY A 38 16.00 11.68 -15.49
N GLY A 39 16.72 12.21 -14.51
CA GLY A 39 16.40 11.91 -13.11
C GLY A 39 15.00 12.40 -12.75
N LEU A 40 14.29 11.62 -11.92
CA LEU A 40 12.93 11.91 -11.47
C LEU A 40 12.92 11.96 -9.94
N SER A 41 12.30 13.00 -9.39
CA SER A 41 12.01 13.07 -7.95
C SER A 41 10.50 13.17 -7.76
N GLN A 42 9.97 12.46 -6.78
CA GLN A 42 8.55 12.50 -6.46
C GLN A 42 8.30 12.66 -4.97
N GLN A 43 7.31 13.46 -4.64
CA GLN A 43 6.77 13.61 -3.30
C GLN A 43 5.32 13.14 -3.30
N LEU A 44 5.05 12.05 -2.59
CA LEU A 44 3.71 11.47 -2.52
C LEU A 44 3.25 11.40 -1.07
N THR A 45 2.08 11.98 -0.81
CA THR A 45 1.35 11.75 0.44
C THR A 45 0.23 10.76 0.17
N ARG A 46 0.08 9.76 1.04
CA ARG A 46 -1.07 8.85 1.07
C ARG A 46 -1.74 8.99 2.43
N TRP A 47 -3.06 9.07 2.45
CA TRP A 47 -3.84 8.99 3.68
C TRP A 47 -4.96 7.96 3.52
N SER A 48 -5.44 7.40 4.62
CA SER A 48 -6.65 6.60 4.64
C SER A 48 -7.46 6.84 5.90
N VAL A 49 -8.77 6.79 5.75
CA VAL A 49 -9.73 6.90 6.84
C VAL A 49 -10.84 5.89 6.62
N GLY A 50 -11.32 5.27 7.69
CA GLY A 50 -12.41 4.31 7.56
C GLY A 50 -12.74 3.61 8.85
N VAL A 51 -13.33 2.42 8.71
CA VAL A 51 -13.76 1.59 9.83
C VAL A 51 -13.25 0.16 9.65
N ARG A 52 -12.88 -0.45 10.78
CA ARG A 52 -12.54 -1.86 10.89
C ARG A 52 -13.57 -2.56 11.77
N LEU A 53 -14.16 -3.62 11.25
CA LEU A 53 -14.98 -4.56 11.99
C LEU A 53 -14.14 -5.81 12.25
N GLY A 54 -14.07 -6.27 13.49
CA GLY A 54 -13.41 -7.53 13.79
C GLY A 54 -14.05 -8.25 14.95
N MET A 55 -13.61 -9.47 15.17
CA MET A 55 -14.00 -10.27 16.33
C MET A 55 -12.74 -10.77 17.03
N VAL A 56 -12.81 -10.92 18.35
CA VAL A 56 -11.77 -11.58 19.15
C VAL A 56 -12.35 -12.91 19.61
N VAL A 57 -11.67 -13.99 19.26
CA VAL A 57 -12.00 -15.35 19.66
C VAL A 57 -10.90 -15.84 20.60
N GLU A 58 -11.25 -16.05 21.86
CA GLU A 58 -10.36 -16.62 22.86
C GLU A 58 -10.36 -18.15 22.76
N GLU A 59 -9.24 -18.73 22.35
CA GLU A 59 -8.99 -20.18 22.39
C GLU A 59 -8.22 -20.57 23.66
N ALA A 60 -8.22 -21.86 23.98
CA ALA A 60 -7.57 -22.38 25.20
C ALA A 60 -6.08 -22.00 25.32
N HIS A 61 -5.39 -21.80 24.20
CA HIS A 61 -3.95 -21.48 24.16
C HIS A 61 -3.61 -20.30 23.24
N SER A 62 -4.62 -19.61 22.71
CA SER A 62 -4.38 -18.55 21.73
C SER A 62 -5.55 -17.57 21.64
N THR A 63 -5.31 -16.45 20.98
CA THR A 63 -6.34 -15.48 20.60
C THR A 63 -6.30 -15.33 19.10
N LEU A 64 -7.45 -15.51 18.46
CA LEU A 64 -7.63 -15.33 17.02
C LEU A 64 -8.53 -14.13 16.77
N SER A 65 -8.10 -13.20 15.92
CA SER A 65 -8.83 -11.99 15.62
C SER A 65 -8.96 -11.76 14.12
N PRO A 66 -9.97 -12.34 13.44
CA PRO A 66 -10.27 -11.97 12.07
C PRO A 66 -10.93 -10.60 12.01
N TRP A 67 -10.65 -9.87 10.94
CA TRP A 67 -11.15 -8.52 10.73
C TRP A 67 -11.36 -8.20 9.26
N LEU A 68 -12.27 -7.27 9.00
CA LEU A 68 -12.55 -6.63 7.73
C LEU A 68 -12.44 -5.12 7.91
N GLN A 69 -11.97 -4.43 6.89
CA GLN A 69 -11.78 -2.98 6.91
C GLN A 69 -12.23 -2.40 5.58
N VAL A 70 -12.91 -1.25 5.65
CA VAL A 70 -13.30 -0.47 4.48
C VAL A 70 -13.09 1.00 4.78
N GLY A 71 -12.63 1.74 3.79
CA GLY A 71 -12.36 3.17 3.94
C GLY A 71 -12.03 3.85 2.63
N GLU A 72 -11.83 5.15 2.73
CA GLU A 72 -11.29 5.97 1.65
C GLU A 72 -9.77 5.99 1.76
N ILE A 73 -9.09 5.98 0.61
CA ILE A 73 -7.66 6.21 0.49
C ILE A 73 -7.50 7.43 -0.42
N GLY A 74 -6.73 8.42 0.00
CA GLY A 74 -6.41 9.57 -0.84
C GLY A 74 -4.93 9.72 -1.07
N TYR A 75 -4.61 10.32 -2.22
CA TYR A 75 -3.26 10.61 -2.64
C TYR A 75 -3.12 12.11 -2.93
N SER A 76 -1.97 12.70 -2.60
CA SER A 76 -1.65 14.09 -2.93
C SER A 76 -0.14 14.28 -3.15
N GLY A 77 0.25 15.43 -3.71
CA GLY A 77 1.61 15.67 -4.21
C GLY A 77 1.74 15.26 -5.68
N ASP A 78 2.89 14.70 -6.04
CA ASP A 78 3.30 14.32 -7.41
C ASP A 78 2.63 13.02 -7.87
N ARG A 79 1.30 13.04 -7.92
CA ARG A 79 0.48 11.89 -8.34
C ARG A 79 0.71 11.48 -9.79
N ASN A 80 1.17 12.40 -10.62
CA ASN A 80 1.48 12.18 -12.03
C ASN A 80 2.94 12.59 -12.27
N PRO A 81 3.92 11.66 -12.14
CA PRO A 81 5.31 12.00 -12.39
C PRO A 81 5.50 12.46 -13.82
N ILE A 82 6.30 13.51 -14.00
CA ILE A 82 6.75 13.95 -15.31
C ILE A 82 8.24 13.65 -15.41
N GLU A 83 8.60 12.80 -16.36
CA GLU A 83 9.97 12.46 -16.68
C GLU A 83 10.39 13.15 -17.98
N MET A 84 11.61 13.69 -18.01
CA MET A 84 12.20 14.18 -19.25
C MET A 84 12.90 13.04 -19.98
N GLN A 85 12.46 12.76 -21.20
CA GLN A 85 13.09 11.78 -22.08
C GLN A 85 13.72 12.50 -23.27
N SER A 86 14.88 12.03 -23.72
CA SER A 86 15.51 12.55 -24.93
C SER A 86 15.97 11.46 -25.87
N ILE A 87 15.76 11.67 -27.16
CA ILE A 87 16.19 10.78 -28.24
C ILE A 87 16.91 11.61 -29.30
N GLY A 88 18.11 11.18 -29.68
CA GLY A 88 19.01 11.99 -30.52
C GLY A 88 19.32 13.35 -29.88
N GLY A 89 18.72 14.43 -30.41
CA GLY A 89 18.85 15.80 -29.90
C GLY A 89 17.53 16.45 -29.46
N GLN A 90 16.44 15.69 -29.42
CA GLN A 90 15.12 16.20 -29.01
C GLN A 90 14.80 15.74 -27.59
N SER A 91 14.16 16.61 -26.81
CA SER A 91 13.72 16.31 -25.45
C SER A 91 12.21 16.53 -25.33
N PHE A 92 11.53 15.63 -24.63
CA PHE A 92 10.10 15.67 -24.43
C PHE A 92 9.76 15.26 -23.00
N ALA A 93 8.72 15.90 -22.46
CA ALA A 93 8.17 15.57 -21.14
C ALA A 93 7.15 14.43 -21.31
N VAL A 94 7.39 13.32 -20.62
CA VAL A 94 6.48 12.17 -20.60
C VAL A 94 5.83 12.10 -19.23
N ALA A 95 4.50 12.11 -19.21
CA ALA A 95 3.73 11.90 -18.00
C ALA A 95 3.56 10.39 -17.74
N GLY A 96 3.83 9.97 -16.51
CA GLY A 96 3.62 8.59 -16.06
C GLY A 96 2.16 8.29 -15.69
N SER A 97 1.94 7.11 -15.13
CA SER A 97 0.61 6.73 -14.64
C SER A 97 0.20 7.58 -13.44
N ALA A 98 -0.94 8.27 -13.56
CA ALA A 98 -1.45 9.11 -12.49
C ALA A 98 -2.14 8.28 -11.40
N LEU A 99 -1.73 8.45 -10.15
CA LEU A 99 -2.51 7.99 -9.00
C LEU A 99 -3.83 8.79 -8.91
N PRO A 100 -4.96 8.14 -8.55
CA PRO A 100 -6.22 8.84 -8.41
C PRO A 100 -6.17 9.84 -7.24
N GLY A 101 -7.09 10.80 -7.20
CA GLY A 101 -7.22 11.69 -6.03
C GLY A 101 -7.67 10.94 -4.78
N SER A 102 -8.64 10.05 -4.98
CA SER A 102 -9.10 9.11 -3.98
C SER A 102 -9.47 7.76 -4.61
N ALA A 103 -9.49 6.73 -3.78
CA ALA A 103 -9.85 5.36 -4.11
C ALA A 103 -10.61 4.74 -2.93
N LEU A 104 -11.49 3.78 -3.24
CA LEU A 104 -12.11 2.93 -2.22
C LEU A 104 -11.13 1.85 -1.81
N GLY A 105 -10.81 1.77 -0.52
CA GLY A 105 -9.99 0.72 0.07
C GLY A 105 -10.85 -0.34 0.76
N ALA A 106 -10.49 -1.61 0.55
CA ALA A 106 -11.04 -2.73 1.29
C ALA A 106 -9.91 -3.66 1.74
N SER A 107 -10.03 -4.24 2.92
CA SER A 107 -9.03 -5.17 3.45
C SER A 107 -9.66 -6.21 4.35
N ALA A 108 -9.03 -7.37 4.42
CA ALA A 108 -9.38 -8.47 5.29
C ALA A 108 -8.11 -9.02 5.93
N GLY A 109 -8.21 -9.51 7.15
CA GLY A 109 -7.05 -10.09 7.79
C GLY A 109 -7.37 -10.94 9.00
N LEU A 110 -6.30 -11.49 9.55
CA LEU A 110 -6.29 -12.42 10.66
C LEU A 110 -5.07 -12.14 11.52
N ASP A 111 -5.32 -11.77 12.76
CA ASP A 111 -4.28 -11.62 13.77
C ASP A 111 -4.38 -12.83 14.72
N TRP A 112 -3.28 -13.56 14.89
CA TRP A 112 -3.18 -14.68 15.81
C TRP A 112 -2.11 -14.42 16.86
N GLN A 113 -2.44 -14.72 18.11
CA GLN A 113 -1.58 -14.55 19.26
C GLN A 113 -1.62 -15.79 20.13
N GLY A 114 -0.54 -16.59 20.13
CA GLY A 114 -0.41 -17.69 21.08
C GLY A 114 -0.18 -17.17 22.51
N HIS A 115 -0.48 -17.97 23.54
CA HIS A 115 -0.06 -17.65 24.92
C HIS A 115 1.46 -17.68 25.10
N GLY A 116 2.19 -18.35 24.19
CA GLY A 116 3.64 -18.31 24.12
C GLY A 116 4.18 -17.09 23.35
N PRO A 117 5.43 -17.16 22.88
CA PRO A 117 6.15 -16.03 22.28
C PRO A 117 5.71 -15.69 20.86
N TRP A 118 4.87 -16.53 20.24
CA TRP A 118 4.57 -16.40 18.81
C TRP A 118 3.35 -15.51 18.54
N ARG A 119 3.50 -14.64 17.54
CA ARG A 119 2.44 -13.80 16.97
C ARG A 119 2.45 -13.97 15.46
N PHE A 120 1.28 -14.03 14.84
CA PHE A 120 1.14 -14.11 13.39
C PHE A 120 0.10 -13.09 12.92
N LYS A 121 0.38 -12.39 11.83
CA LYS A 121 -0.57 -11.48 11.18
C LYS A 121 -0.62 -11.79 9.69
N LEU A 122 -1.82 -11.92 9.17
CA LEU A 122 -2.09 -12.05 7.75
C LEU A 122 -3.06 -10.95 7.35
N ALA A 123 -2.76 -10.25 6.27
CA ALA A 123 -3.64 -9.23 5.71
C ALA A 123 -3.66 -9.33 4.19
N TRP A 124 -4.84 -9.12 3.61
CA TRP A 124 -5.05 -8.87 2.20
C TRP A 124 -5.74 -7.53 2.05
N PHE A 125 -5.28 -6.70 1.13
CA PHE A 125 -5.81 -5.36 0.92
C PHE A 125 -5.87 -5.03 -0.56
N GLY A 126 -6.83 -4.20 -0.93
CA GLY A 126 -6.94 -3.68 -2.28
C GLY A 126 -7.55 -2.29 -2.29
N SER A 127 -7.28 -1.56 -3.36
CA SER A 127 -7.84 -0.23 -3.60
C SER A 127 -8.30 -0.06 -5.04
N PHE A 128 -9.42 0.65 -5.21
CA PHE A 128 -10.16 0.71 -6.46
C PHE A 128 -10.61 2.13 -6.74
N ALA A 129 -10.23 2.67 -7.90
CA ALA A 129 -10.76 3.89 -8.50
C ALA A 129 -10.78 3.71 -10.03
N SER A 130 -11.57 4.50 -10.77
CA SER A 130 -11.80 4.39 -12.23
C SER A 130 -10.84 3.47 -13.02
N ASN A 131 -9.56 3.88 -13.16
CA ASN A 131 -8.52 3.14 -13.90
C ASN A 131 -7.36 2.67 -13.01
N TYR A 132 -7.55 2.70 -11.69
CA TYR A 132 -6.55 2.35 -10.70
C TYR A 132 -7.05 1.17 -9.87
N HIS A 133 -6.28 0.08 -9.93
CA HIS A 133 -6.51 -1.13 -9.17
C HIS A 133 -5.20 -1.55 -8.55
N ASP A 134 -5.17 -1.67 -7.23
CA ASP A 134 -4.03 -2.20 -6.49
C ASP A 134 -4.52 -3.32 -5.57
N ASN A 135 -3.72 -4.38 -5.45
CA ASN A 135 -3.98 -5.52 -4.58
C ASN A 135 -2.67 -6.01 -4.00
N GLY A 136 -2.66 -6.26 -2.69
CA GLY A 136 -1.48 -6.73 -1.98
C GLY A 136 -1.83 -7.61 -0.80
N GLY A 137 -0.81 -8.30 -0.30
CA GLY A 137 -0.91 -9.13 0.87
C GLY A 137 0.33 -9.00 1.74
N THR A 138 0.18 -9.24 3.03
CA THR A 138 1.28 -9.27 3.98
C THR A 138 1.09 -10.43 4.94
N ALA A 139 2.17 -11.16 5.19
CA ALA A 139 2.25 -12.15 6.25
C ALA A 139 3.44 -11.81 7.15
N LEU A 140 3.21 -11.76 8.46
CA LEU A 140 4.22 -11.47 9.46
C LEU A 140 4.16 -12.55 10.53
N LEU A 141 5.27 -13.26 10.72
CA LEU A 141 5.49 -14.13 11.86
C LEU A 141 6.51 -13.45 12.79
N GLN A 142 6.16 -13.32 14.06
CA GLN A 142 6.99 -12.64 15.05
C GLN A 142 7.18 -13.54 16.28
N TYR A 143 8.42 -13.59 16.77
CA TYR A 143 8.78 -14.14 18.08
C TYR A 143 8.99 -12.98 19.05
N VAL A 144 8.30 -13.00 20.18
CA VAL A 144 8.36 -11.99 21.25
C VAL A 144 8.98 -12.66 22.47
N TRP A 145 10.19 -12.22 22.84
CA TRP A 145 10.92 -12.69 24.04
C TRP A 145 10.58 -11.86 25.28
#